data_AF-A0A444U801-F1
#
_entry.id   AF-A0A444U801-F1
#
_cell.length_a   1.000
_cell.length_b   1.000
_cell.length_c   1.000
_cell.angle_alpha   90.00
_cell.angle_beta   90.00
_cell.angle_gamma   90.00
#
_symmetry.space_group_name_H-M   'P 1'
#
loop_
_entity.id
_entity.type
_entity.pdbx_description
1 polymer ?
#
loop_
_entity_poly.entity_id
_entity_poly.type
_entity_poly.pdbx_seq_one_letter_code
_entity_poly.pdbx_strand_id
1 'polypeptide(L)' 'LFSSGLVTQNTPEGDDLAGFSVEDVKKEINRGRKLHCFRCKKSGATVGCEVKKCKRSYHFLCALNDNAEKEEDVDRGLFR' A
#
# COMPACT_ATOMS: atom_id res chain seq x y z
N LEU A 1 0.45 -1.88 -5.85
CA LEU A 1 1.87 -1.94 -5.42
C LEU A 1 2.12 -1.10 -4.16
N PHE A 2 1.69 0.16 -4.05
CA PHE A 2 1.98 1.03 -2.87
C PHE A 2 1.18 0.76 -1.57
N SER A 3 0.52 -0.39 -1.43
CA SER A 3 -0.14 -0.73 -0.15
C SER A 3 0.89 -1.42 0.74
N SER A 4 1.11 -0.91 1.96
CA SER A 4 2.19 -1.40 2.82
C SER A 4 2.09 -2.88 3.23
N GLY A 5 0.95 -3.54 3.00
CA GLY A 5 0.77 -4.98 3.28
C GLY A 5 0.60 -5.87 2.05
N LEU A 6 0.75 -5.35 0.82
CA LEU A 6 0.76 -6.19 -0.38
C LEU A 6 2.20 -6.59 -0.72
N VAL A 7 2.48 -7.90 -0.74
CA VAL A 7 3.76 -8.47 -1.18
C VAL A 7 3.52 -9.19 -2.51
N THR A 8 4.32 -8.88 -3.54
CA THR A 8 4.30 -9.61 -4.80
C THR A 8 5.03 -10.94 -4.64
N GLN A 9 4.40 -12.06 -4.97
CA GLN A 9 5.06 -13.36 -5.06
C GLN A 9 5.57 -13.55 -6.49
N ASN A 10 6.85 -13.91 -6.65
CA ASN A 10 7.49 -14.14 -7.96
C ASN A 10 7.11 -15.48 -8.61
N THR A 11 6.14 -16.19 -8.06
CA THR A 11 5.65 -17.49 -8.54
C THR A 11 4.16 -17.37 -8.79
N PRO A 12 3.70 -17.19 -10.04
CA PRO A 12 2.30 -17.11 -10.36
C PRO A 12 1.70 -18.52 -10.27
N GLU A 13 1.01 -18.82 -9.18
CA GLU A 13 0.33 -20.09 -8.95
C GLU A 13 -1.19 -19.84 -8.78
N GLY A 14 -1.97 -20.10 -9.83
CA GLY A 14 -3.44 -20.06 -9.75
C GLY A 14 -4.06 -18.66 -9.87
N ASP A 15 -5.05 -18.34 -9.03
CA ASP A 15 -5.90 -17.13 -8.99
C ASP A 15 -5.12 -15.82 -8.65
N ASP A 16 -3.92 -15.65 -9.20
CA ASP A 16 -3.06 -14.48 -8.97
C ASP A 16 -3.45 -13.31 -9.85
N LEU A 17 -3.79 -12.18 -9.21
CA LEU A 17 -3.97 -10.90 -9.87
C LEU A 17 -2.64 -10.15 -9.89
N ALA A 18 -1.89 -10.26 -10.98
CA ALA A 18 -0.60 -9.57 -11.17
C ALA A 18 0.44 -9.88 -10.07
N GLY A 19 0.53 -11.16 -9.66
CA GLY A 19 1.48 -11.62 -8.62
C GLY A 19 1.01 -11.38 -7.18
N PHE A 20 -0.26 -11.01 -6.99
CA PHE A 20 -0.91 -10.95 -5.68
C PHE A 20 -2.00 -12.00 -5.57
N SER A 21 -1.98 -12.77 -4.48
CA SER A 21 -3.10 -13.61 -4.11
C SER A 21 -4.35 -12.76 -3.81
N VAL A 22 -5.50 -13.21 -4.29
CA VAL A 22 -6.82 -12.62 -3.98
C VAL A 22 -7.06 -12.49 -2.48
N GLU A 23 -6.52 -13.39 -1.68
CA GLU A 23 -6.68 -13.39 -0.23
C GLU A 23 -5.93 -12.22 0.42
N ASP A 24 -4.73 -11.93 -0.06
CA ASP A 24 -3.93 -10.82 0.45
C ASP A 24 -4.50 -9.47 0.01
N VAL A 25 -5.06 -9.39 -1.20
CA VAL A 25 -5.85 -8.23 -1.64
C VAL A 25 -7.06 -8.01 -0.72
N LYS A 26 -7.81 -9.06 -0.39
CA LYS A 26 -8.97 -8.97 0.53
C LYS A 26 -8.54 -8.54 1.94
N LYS A 27 -7.45 -9.10 2.47
CA LYS A 27 -6.89 -8.68 3.78
C LYS A 27 -6.52 -7.21 3.77
N GLU A 28 -5.88 -6.73 2.71
CA GLU A 28 -5.46 -5.34 2.60
C GLU A 28 -6.61 -4.35 2.43
N ILE A 29 -7.68 -4.74 1.72
CA ILE A 29 -8.92 -3.95 1.69
C ILE A 29 -9.51 -3.84 3.10
N ASN A 30 -9.57 -4.94 3.85
CA ASN A 30 -10.10 -4.94 5.21
C ASN A 30 -9.23 -4.14 6.19
N ARG A 31 -7.89 -4.19 6.05
CA ARG A 31 -6.96 -3.36 6.81
C ARG A 31 -7.17 -1.88 6.47
N GLY A 32 -7.19 -1.54 5.18
CA GLY A 32 -7.35 -0.18 4.68
C GLY A 32 -8.62 0.50 5.18
N ARG A 33 -9.74 -0.23 5.27
CA ARG A 33 -11.01 0.27 5.83
C ARG A 33 -10.88 0.78 7.27
N LYS A 34 -9.94 0.25 8.06
CA LYS A 34 -9.70 0.68 9.45
C LYS A 34 -8.74 1.86 9.56
N LEU A 35 -7.99 2.17 8.50
CA LEU A 35 -6.96 3.20 8.50
C LEU A 35 -7.50 4.53 8.01
N HIS A 36 -7.24 5.57 8.78
CA HIS A 36 -7.66 6.94 8.48
C HIS A 36 -6.50 7.72 7.89
N CYS A 37 -6.79 8.45 6.81
CA CYS A 37 -5.81 9.29 6.14
C CYS A 37 -5.40 10.44 7.06
N PHE A 38 -4.10 10.63 7.28
CA PHE A 38 -3.60 11.70 8.13
C PHE A 38 -3.97 13.09 7.57
N ARG A 39 -4.04 13.25 6.24
CA ARG A 39 -4.40 14.50 5.56
C ARG A 39 -5.92 14.74 5.55
N CYS A 40 -6.70 13.87 4.90
CA CYS A 40 -8.13 14.12 4.66
C CYS A 40 -9.07 13.52 5.73
N LYS A 41 -8.53 12.77 6.71
CA LYS A 41 -9.26 12.12 7.81
C LYS A 41 -10.30 11.07 7.43
N LYS A 42 -10.41 10.70 6.15
CA LYS A 42 -11.31 9.62 5.67
C LYS A 42 -10.63 8.25 5.76
N SER A 43 -11.42 7.18 5.85
CA SER A 43 -10.95 5.80 5.86
C SER A 43 -10.40 5.33 4.49
N GLY A 44 -9.74 4.17 4.46
CA GLY A 44 -9.17 3.61 3.23
C GLY A 44 -7.71 4.00 2.97
N ALA A 45 -7.01 4.52 3.97
CA ALA A 45 -5.64 5.01 3.84
C ALA A 45 -4.63 3.87 3.94
N THR A 46 -4.29 3.24 2.82
CA THR A 46 -3.45 2.03 2.79
C THR A 46 -1.95 2.30 2.64
N VAL A 47 -1.56 3.52 2.26
CA VAL A 47 -0.16 3.93 2.08
C VAL A 47 0.40 4.37 3.44
N GLY A 48 1.29 3.58 4.01
CA GLY A 48 2.01 3.89 5.24
C GLY A 48 3.31 4.66 4.96
N CYS A 49 3.81 5.38 5.96
CA CYS A 49 5.16 5.95 5.92
C CYS A 49 6.21 4.86 6.20
N GLU A 50 7.31 4.84 5.45
CA GLU A 50 8.40 3.85 5.61
C GLU A 50 9.16 4.02 6.94
N VAL A 51 9.07 5.20 7.57
CA VAL A 51 9.65 5.42 8.89
C VAL A 51 8.92 4.54 9.91
N LYS A 52 9.59 3.50 10.42
CA LYS A 52 9.01 2.48 11.34
C LYS A 52 8.24 3.05 12.54
N LYS A 53 8.62 4.23 13.04
CA LYS A 53 7.95 4.90 14.18
C LYS A 53 6.76 5.77 13.76
N CYS A 54 6.64 6.10 12.47
CA CYS A 54 5.57 6.91 11.93
C CYS A 54 4.32 6.05 11.77
N LYS A 55 3.24 6.42 12.48
CA LYS A 55 1.94 5.74 12.40
C LYS A 55 1.00 6.41 11.39
N ARG A 56 1.51 7.30 10.55
CA ARG A 56 0.68 8.02 9.57
C ARG A 56 0.37 7.09 8.41
N SER A 57 -0.90 7.08 8.03
CA SER A 57 -1.37 6.41 6.84
C SER A 57 -2.05 7.44 5.95
N TYR A 58 -1.96 7.25 4.64
CA TYR A 58 -2.47 8.16 3.64
C TYR A 58 -3.19 7.40 2.53
N HIS A 59 -4.11 8.08 1.84
CA HIS A 59 -4.39 7.70 0.46
C HIS A 59 -3.20 8.06 -0.40
N PHE A 60 -2.93 7.30 -1.46
CA PHE A 60 -1.81 7.56 -2.37
C PHE A 60 -1.73 9.02 -2.82
N LEU A 61 -2.82 9.56 -3.38
CA LEU A 61 -2.87 10.97 -3.80
C LEU A 61 -2.81 11.95 -2.62
N CYS A 62 -3.25 11.56 -1.43
CA CYS A 62 -3.10 12.41 -0.25
C CYS A 62 -1.65 12.48 0.24
N ALA A 63 -0.86 11.42 0.08
CA ALA A 63 0.56 11.40 0.40
C ALA A 63 1.31 12.35 -0.53
N LEU A 64 1.07 12.28 -1.84
CA LEU A 64 1.69 13.19 -2.83
C LEU A 64 1.35 14.66 -2.54
N ASN A 65 0.10 14.94 -2.18
CA ASN A 65 -0.33 16.28 -1.79
C ASN A 65 0.20 16.74 -0.40
N ASP A 66 0.79 15.83 0.38
CA ASP A 66 1.46 16.10 1.65
C ASP A 66 3.00 16.05 1.49
N ASN A 67 3.49 16.17 0.25
CA ASN A 67 4.90 16.13 -0.13
C ASN A 67 5.63 14.81 0.23
N ALA A 68 4.93 13.68 0.17
CA ALA A 68 5.59 12.39 0.25
C ALA A 68 6.42 12.14 -1.02
N GLU A 69 7.65 11.68 -0.83
CA GLU A 69 8.48 11.13 -1.91
C GLU A 69 8.06 9.69 -2.19
N LYS A 70 8.01 9.33 -3.47
CA LYS A 70 7.73 7.98 -3.94
C LYS A 70 9.03 7.33 -4.39
N GLU A 71 9.28 6.10 -3.97
CA GLU A 71 10.41 5.30 -4.39
C GLU A 71 9.92 4.17 -5.30
N GLU A 72 10.38 4.16 -6.55
CA GLU A 72 10.02 3.18 -7.56
C GLU A 72 11.32 2.55 -8.10
N ASP A 73 11.55 1.27 -7.81
CA ASP A 73 12.57 0.43 -8.45
C ASP A 73 11.84 -0.64 -9.25
N VAL A 74 11.69 -0.36 -10.55
CA VAL A 74 10.92 -1.17 -11.50
C VAL A 74 11.59 -2.53 -11.71
N ASP A 75 12.92 -2.58 -11.69
CA ASP A 75 13.69 -3.81 -11.91
C ASP A 75 13.56 -4.78 -10.73
N ARG A 76 13.38 -4.26 -9.51
CA ARG A 76 13.18 -5.05 -8.29
C ARG A 76 11.72 -5.17 -7.85
N GLY A 77 10.79 -4.57 -8.61
CA GLY A 77 9.38 -4.54 -8.26
C GLY A 77 9.08 -3.82 -6.94
N LEU A 78 9.92 -2.86 -6.53
CA LEU A 78 9.72 -2.08 -5.30
C LEU A 78 8.97 -0.79 -5.62
N PHE A 79 7.89 -0.55 -4.90
CA PHE A 79 7.03 0.62 -5.06
C PHE A 79 6.56 1.06 -3.68
N ARG A 80 7.15 2.12 -3.15
CA ARG A 80 6.93 2.61 -1.78
C ARG A 80 6.60 4.09 -1.77
#